data_AF-A0A4U1I281-F1
#
_entry.id   AF-A0A4U1I281-F1
#
_cell.length_a   1.000
_cell.length_b   1.000
_cell.length_c   1.000
_cell.angle_alpha   90.00
_cell.angle_beta   90.00
_cell.angle_gamma   90.00
#
_symmetry.space_group_name_H-M   'P 1'
#
loop_
_entity.id
_entity.type
_entity.pdbx_description
1 polymer ?
#
loop_
_entity_poly.entity_id
_entity_poly.type
_entity_poly.pdbx_seq_one_letter_code
_entity_poly.pdbx_strand_id
1 'polypeptide(L)'
;MTKRQRPFLTKHNAASPSEFLYYASGMPMKYLTRVLQRHERTVKAWMAGKAVIPPWAVAVLRLRHLEHEMTQDQMGLRAIQREQQARERQPVIQRRPATNDEQYAVQLRLDIV
;
A
#
# COMPACT_ATOMS: atom_id res chain seq x y z
N MET A 1 35.09 -14.94 26.12
CA MET A 1 34.19 -14.12 25.29
C MET A 1 34.80 -14.00 23.89
N THR A 2 34.32 -14.76 22.91
CA THR A 2 34.81 -14.67 21.52
C THR A 2 34.28 -13.39 20.88
N LYS A 3 35.19 -12.53 20.38
CA LYS A 3 34.81 -11.35 19.60
C LYS A 3 34.14 -11.83 18.31
N ARG A 4 32.82 -11.70 18.24
CA ARG A 4 32.04 -12.00 17.04
C ARG A 4 32.45 -11.01 15.94
N GLN A 5 33.25 -11.46 14.98
CA GLN A 5 33.57 -10.67 13.80
C GLN A 5 32.27 -10.41 13.03
N ARG A 6 31.89 -9.14 12.90
CA ARG A 6 30.71 -8.78 12.12
C ARG A 6 31.14 -8.75 10.65
N PRO A 7 30.44 -9.46 9.74
CA PRO A 7 30.76 -9.37 8.33
C PRO A 7 30.64 -7.92 7.88
N PHE A 8 31.66 -7.43 7.18
CA PHE A 8 31.59 -6.11 6.55
C PHE A 8 30.46 -6.14 5.53
N LEU A 9 29.47 -5.25 5.68
CA LEU A 9 28.43 -5.10 4.68
C LEU A 9 29.03 -4.41 3.45
N THR A 10 29.25 -5.20 2.41
CA THR A 10 29.65 -4.72 1.09
C THR A 10 28.42 -4.50 0.22
N LYS A 11 28.58 -3.73 -0.86
CA LYS A 11 27.53 -3.49 -1.85
C LYS A 11 26.92 -4.79 -2.43
N HIS A 12 27.72 -5.86 -2.48
CA HIS A 12 27.31 -7.16 -3.03
C HIS A 12 26.43 -7.99 -2.10
N ASN A 13 26.51 -7.76 -0.78
CA ASN A 13 25.74 -8.47 0.24
C ASN A 13 24.61 -7.58 0.82
N ALA A 14 24.26 -6.51 0.11
CA ALA A 14 23.28 -5.52 0.50
C ALA A 14 21.89 -5.88 -0.03
N ALA A 15 20.85 -5.47 0.68
CA ALA A 15 19.50 -5.45 0.10
C ALA A 15 19.34 -4.29 -0.89
N SER A 16 18.41 -4.45 -1.83
CA SER A 16 18.04 -3.39 -2.77
C SER A 16 17.40 -2.20 -2.05
N PRO A 17 17.87 -0.96 -2.28
CA PRO A 17 17.25 0.24 -1.72
C PRO A 17 15.78 0.39 -2.13
N SER A 18 15.45 0.07 -3.39
CA SER A 18 14.08 0.15 -3.90
C SER A 18 13.14 -0.78 -3.15
N GLU A 19 13.62 -1.97 -2.81
CA GLU A 19 12.84 -2.94 -2.05
C GLU A 19 12.61 -2.50 -0.60
N PHE A 20 13.66 -1.96 0.04
CA PHE A 20 13.52 -1.38 1.37
C PHE A 20 12.51 -0.23 1.39
N LEU A 21 12.56 0.66 0.41
CA LEU A 21 11.63 1.79 0.30
C LEU A 21 10.20 1.33 0.05
N TYR A 22 9.99 0.29 -0.77
CA TYR A 22 8.68 -0.29 -1.01
C TYR A 22 8.02 -0.74 0.29
N TYR A 23 8.69 -1.57 1.10
CA TYR A 23 8.10 -2.05 2.36
C TYR A 23 8.09 -1.00 3.48
N ALA A 24 9.01 -0.03 3.46
CA ALA A 24 9.00 1.07 4.43
C ALA A 24 7.92 2.12 4.11
N SER A 25 7.38 2.14 2.88
CA SER A 25 6.36 3.09 2.47
C SER A 25 5.11 2.96 3.34
N GLY A 26 4.53 4.09 3.73
CA GLY A 26 3.35 4.14 4.61
C GLY A 26 3.61 3.85 6.09
N MET A 27 4.84 3.50 6.50
CA MET A 27 5.16 3.30 7.92
C MET A 27 5.75 4.55 8.56
N PRO A 28 5.28 4.97 9.76
CA PRO A 28 5.87 6.10 10.45
C PRO A 28 7.28 5.78 10.95
N MET A 29 8.18 6.76 10.92
CA MET A 29 9.60 6.56 11.26
C MET A 29 9.81 5.92 12.64
N LYS A 30 9.05 6.35 13.66
CA LYS A 30 9.11 5.78 15.02
C LYS A 30 8.81 4.27 15.04
N TYR A 31 7.91 3.83 14.17
CA TYR A 31 7.58 2.42 14.03
C TYR A 31 8.72 1.65 13.35
N LEU A 32 9.26 2.17 12.25
CA LEU A 32 10.42 1.58 11.57
C LEU A 32 11.61 1.40 12.51
N THR A 33 11.94 2.40 13.32
CA THR A 33 13.05 2.31 14.28
C THR A 33 12.82 1.24 15.35
N ARG A 34 11.57 1.04 15.76
CA ARG A 34 11.20 0.02 16.75
C ARG A 34 11.25 -1.38 16.15
N VAL A 35 10.71 -1.56 14.95
CA VAL A 35 10.69 -2.85 14.24
C VAL A 35 12.11 -3.29 13.88
N LEU A 36 12.91 -2.38 13.32
CA LEU A 36 14.27 -2.68 12.89
C LEU A 36 15.28 -2.66 14.04
N GLN A 37 14.87 -2.20 15.23
CA GLN A 37 15.74 -1.99 16.40
C GLN A 37 16.99 -1.17 16.04
N ARG A 38 16.79 -0.08 15.29
CA ARG A 38 17.86 0.81 14.83
C ARG A 38 17.49 2.25 15.07
N HIS A 39 18.52 3.07 15.23
CA HIS A 39 18.36 4.50 15.42
C HIS A 39 17.81 5.15 14.14
N GLU A 40 16.98 6.19 14.31
CA GLU A 40 16.36 6.93 13.21
C GLU A 40 17.38 7.43 12.19
N ARG A 41 18.52 7.94 12.66
CA ARG A 41 19.64 8.36 11.79
C ARG A 41 20.09 7.26 10.83
N THR A 42 20.19 6.02 11.30
CA THR A 42 20.62 4.88 10.49
C THR A 42 19.56 4.53 9.44
N VAL A 43 18.29 4.50 9.85
CA VAL A 43 17.16 4.24 8.94
C VAL A 43 17.07 5.33 7.86
N LYS A 44 17.22 6.60 8.23
CA LYS A 44 17.29 7.72 7.27
C LYS A 44 18.47 7.60 6.31
N ALA A 45 19.64 7.17 6.80
CA ALA A 45 20.80 6.95 5.94
C ALA A 45 20.56 5.83 4.91
N TRP A 46 19.84 4.77 5.30
CA TRP A 46 19.40 3.71 4.39
C TRP A 46 18.42 4.22 3.35
N MET A 47 17.38 4.95 3.78
CA MET A 47 16.38 5.53 2.86
C MET A 47 16.99 6.51 1.87
N ALA A 48 17.97 7.31 2.30
CA ALA A 48 18.69 8.25 1.45
C ALA A 48 19.75 7.59 0.56
N GLY A 49 19.94 6.25 0.63
CA GLY A 49 20.97 5.54 -0.11
C GLY A 49 22.40 5.85 0.32
N LYS A 50 22.59 6.55 1.45
CA LYS A 50 23.90 6.95 1.98
C LYS A 50 24.63 5.82 2.71
N ALA A 51 23.90 4.77 3.08
CA ALA A 51 24.44 3.61 3.79
C ALA A 51 23.90 2.30 3.21
N VAL A 52 24.71 1.25 3.28
CA VAL A 52 24.34 -0.09 2.86
C VAL A 52 23.24 -0.65 3.75
N ILE A 53 22.18 -1.18 3.11
CA ILE A 53 21.03 -1.76 3.81
C ILE A 53 21.31 -3.24 4.09
N PRO A 54 21.22 -3.68 5.35
CA PRO A 54 21.37 -5.09 5.68
C PRO A 54 20.23 -5.95 5.10
N PRO A 55 20.51 -7.14 4.53
CA PRO A 55 19.48 -8.07 4.04
C PRO A 55 18.38 -8.39 5.05
N TRP A 56 18.75 -8.55 6.32
CA TRP A 56 17.79 -8.83 7.39
C TRP A 56 16.78 -7.69 7.58
N ALA A 57 17.14 -6.43 7.31
CA ALA A 57 16.26 -5.29 7.52
C ALA A 57 15.07 -5.35 6.56
N VAL A 58 15.35 -5.68 5.29
CA VAL A 58 14.30 -5.90 4.29
C VAL A 58 13.51 -7.17 4.57
N ALA A 59 14.17 -8.26 4.97
CA ALA A 59 13.50 -9.52 5.31
C ALA A 59 12.48 -9.33 6.44
N VAL A 60 12.81 -8.57 7.49
CA VAL A 60 11.89 -8.27 8.60
C VAL A 60 10.66 -7.50 8.11
N LEU A 61 10.84 -6.48 7.27
CA LEU A 61 9.72 -5.71 6.73
C LEU A 61 8.84 -6.56 5.80
N ARG A 62 9.47 -7.39 4.96
CA ARG A 62 8.78 -8.33 4.08
C ARG A 62 7.94 -9.34 4.87
N LEU A 63 8.49 -9.92 5.93
CA LEU A 63 7.77 -10.87 6.79
C LEU A 63 6.55 -10.23 7.43
N ARG A 64 6.68 -9.02 7.98
CA ARG A 64 5.51 -8.30 8.54
C ARG A 64 4.44 -8.00 7.51
N HIS A 65 4.83 -7.66 6.28
CA HIS A 65 3.89 -7.45 5.20
C HIS A 65 3.10 -8.73 4.89
N LEU A 66 3.80 -9.86 4.76
CA LEU A 66 3.17 -11.16 4.53
C LEU A 66 2.26 -11.58 5.69
N GLU A 67 2.69 -11.40 6.94
CA GLU A 67 1.87 -11.67 8.13
C GLU A 67 0.58 -10.84 8.12
N HIS A 68 0.67 -9.57 7.73
CA HIS A 68 -0.49 -8.69 7.61
C HIS A 68 -1.46 -9.19 6.53
N GLU A 69 -0.94 -9.52 5.34
CA GLU A 69 -1.77 -10.06 4.25
C GLU A 69 -2.45 -11.37 4.65
N MET A 70 -1.71 -12.31 5.27
CA MET A 70 -2.26 -13.58 5.75
C MET A 70 -3.34 -13.36 6.81
N THR A 71 -3.14 -12.41 7.72
CA THR A 71 -4.11 -12.07 8.76
C THR A 71 -5.39 -11.49 8.14
N GLN A 72 -5.26 -10.63 7.13
CA GLN A 72 -6.40 -10.08 6.39
C GLN A 72 -7.16 -11.17 5.61
N ASP A 73 -6.45 -12.12 5.02
CA ASP A 73 -7.05 -13.27 4.35
C ASP A 73 -7.82 -14.17 5.32
N GLN A 74 -7.22 -14.49 6.47
CA GLN A 74 -7.87 -15.30 7.52
C GLN A 74 -9.14 -14.63 8.07
N MET A 75 -9.16 -13.30 8.19
CA MET A 75 -10.35 -12.55 8.59
C MET A 75 -11.39 -12.39 7.46
N GLY A 76 -11.10 -12.86 6.24
CA GLY A 76 -11.98 -12.70 5.08
C GLY A 76 -12.07 -11.27 4.52
N LEU A 77 -11.29 -10.32 5.05
CA LEU A 77 -11.34 -8.90 4.65
C LEU A 77 -10.95 -8.71 3.18
N ARG A 78 -10.01 -9.52 2.67
CA ARG A 78 -9.60 -9.48 1.27
C ARG A 78 -10.70 -9.93 0.29
N ALA A 79 -11.62 -10.79 0.72
CA ALA A 79 -12.76 -11.17 -0.10
C ALA A 79 -13.75 -10.00 -0.20
N ILE A 80 -14.06 -9.36 0.93
CA ILE A 80 -14.94 -8.19 0.99
C ILE A 80 -14.36 -7.02 0.17
N GLN A 81 -13.07 -6.75 0.31
CA GLN A 81 -12.40 -5.68 -0.44
C GLN A 81 -12.43 -5.93 -1.95
N ARG A 82 -12.24 -7.18 -2.40
CA ARG A 82 -12.37 -7.57 -3.80
C ARG A 82 -13.79 -7.36 -4.33
N GLU A 83 -14.79 -7.71 -3.54
CA GLU A 83 -16.19 -7.50 -3.92
C GLU A 83 -16.53 -6.00 -4.03
N GLN A 84 -16.06 -5.18 -3.08
CA GLN A 84 -16.24 -3.72 -3.13
C GLN A 84 -15.58 -3.12 -4.37
N GLN A 85 -14.33 -3.49 -4.67
CA GLN A 85 -13.65 -3.03 -5.89
C GLN A 85 -14.37 -3.47 -7.17
N ALA A 86 -14.96 -4.67 -7.18
CA ALA A 86 -15.76 -5.14 -8.31
C ALA A 86 -17.04 -4.31 -8.48
N ARG A 87 -17.71 -3.92 -7.38
CA ARG A 87 -18.88 -3.04 -7.40
C ARG A 87 -18.54 -1.62 -7.86
N GLU A 88 -17.42 -1.05 -7.40
CA GLU A 88 -16.97 0.29 -7.82
C GLU A 88 -16.59 0.36 -9.30
N ARG A 89 -16.07 -0.75 -9.86
CA ARG A 89 -15.75 -0.86 -11.29
C ARG A 89 -16.98 -1.04 -12.17
N GLN A 90 -18.14 -1.40 -11.62
CA GLN A 90 -19.36 -1.43 -12.41
C GLN A 90 -19.71 0.01 -12.77
N PRO A 91 -19.86 0.33 -14.07
CA PRO A 91 -20.34 1.65 -14.45
C PRO A 91 -21.70 1.83 -13.78
N VAL A 92 -21.86 2.91 -13.02
CA VAL A 92 -23.16 3.31 -12.49
C VAL A 92 -24.07 3.43 -13.72
N ILE A 93 -24.96 2.45 -13.89
CA ILE A 93 -25.94 2.47 -14.97
C ILE A 93 -26.89 3.61 -14.60
N GLN A 94 -26.61 4.81 -15.12
CA GLN A 94 -27.56 5.90 -15.10
C GLN A 94 -28.74 5.44 -15.94
N ARG A 95 -29.76 4.88 -15.28
CA ARG A 95 -31.03 4.58 -15.94
C ARG A 95 -31.51 5.90 -16.52
N ARG A 96 -31.69 5.95 -17.84
CA ARG A 96 -32.33 7.11 -18.46
C ARG A 96 -33.64 7.35 -17.71
N PRO A 97 -33.93 8.59 -17.29
CA PRO A 97 -35.24 8.91 -16.73
C PRO A 97 -36.31 8.44 -17.71
N ALA A 98 -37.40 7.89 -17.20
CA ALA A 98 -38.48 7.45 -18.06
C ALA A 98 -38.98 8.67 -18.86
N THR A 99 -39.29 8.49 -20.14
CA THR A 99 -39.80 9.55 -21.03
C THR A 99 -41.04 10.29 -20.47
N ASN A 100 -41.69 9.73 -19.45
CA ASN A 100 -42.86 10.29 -18.79
C ASN A 100 -42.55 11.12 -17.54
N ASP A 101 -41.28 11.36 -17.20
CA ASP A 101 -40.96 12.30 -16.13
C ASP A 101 -41.55 13.68 -16.46
N GLU A 102 -42.26 14.27 -15.49
CA GLU A 102 -43.06 15.50 -15.67
C GLU A 102 -42.25 16.68 -16.24
N GLN A 103 -40.92 16.61 -16.14
CA GLN A 103 -39.96 17.56 -16.69
C GLN A 103 -40.03 17.69 -18.22
N TYR A 104 -40.48 16.66 -18.96
CA TYR A 104 -40.58 16.69 -20.43
C TYR A 104 -42.03 16.86 -20.94
N ALA A 105 -43.05 16.71 -20.10
CA ALA A 105 -44.45 16.91 -20.50
C ALA A 105 -44.78 18.38 -20.77
N VAL A 106 -44.04 19.31 -20.17
CA VAL A 106 -44.28 20.76 -20.28
C VAL A 106 -43.83 21.33 -21.64
N GLN A 107 -42.85 20.71 -22.31
CA GLN A 107 -42.29 21.24 -23.56
C GLN A 107 -43.19 21.04 -24.79
N LEU A 108 -44.04 20.01 -24.82
CA LEU A 108 -44.89 19.72 -25.98
C LEU A 108 -46.12 20.64 -26.12
N ARG A 109 -46.37 21.53 -25.16
CA ARG A 109 -47.52 22.47 -25.20
C ARG A 109 -47.20 23.83 -25.82
N LEU A 110 -45.94 24.15 -26.10
CA LEU A 110 -45.53 25.50 -26.53
C LEU A 110 -45.35 25.65 -28.05
N ASP A 111 -45.44 24.57 -28.82
CA ASP A 111 -45.19 24.58 -30.28
C ASP A 111 -46.47 24.54 -31.14
N ILE A 112 -47.63 24.89 -30.58
CA ILE A 112 -48.90 25.02 -31.33
C ILE A 112 -49.31 26.50 -31.35
N VAL A 113 -48.65 27.29 -32.20
CA VAL A 113 -49.16 28.59 -32.69
C VAL A 113 -48.77 28.74 -34.16
#